data_AF-A0A9W4KXN4-F1
#
_entry.id   AF-A0A9W4KXN4-F1
#
_cell.length_a   1.000
_cell.length_b   1.000
_cell.length_c   1.000
_cell.angle_alpha   90.00
_cell.angle_beta   90.00
_cell.angle_gamma   90.00
#
_symmetry.space_group_name_H-M   'P 1'
#
loop_
_entity.id
_entity.type
_entity.pdbx_description
1 polymer ?
#
loop_
_entity_poly.entity_id
_entity_poly.type
_entity_poly.pdbx_seq_one_letter_code
_entity_poly.pdbx_strand_id
1 'polypeptide(L)'
;MSDERDYAKEVSDWVDGVMEYLEKIDITDSPLVSNIERLSQLTKDMDEEEMDYEDMVLIEEEMARVYEEIEELAREFSIQDRQSVPIGKHTLPPLPYAYDALEPTISREIMYLHHDKHHQAYVDGLNKAELMMKKARETGDFSLLKHWEKEAAFHGSGHYLHTLFWEEMIPGGGGQPKGDLLKQIETDFGSFAAFKSHFSEAAKQVEGVGWAILVWVPRARRLEILQSELHMVLTQWDTIPILVLDVWEHAYYLQYKNNRAAYVDKWWDVVNWPKTAERFTEAKKLIWKKQ
;
A
#
# COMPACT_ATOMS: atom_id res chain seq x y z
N MET A 1 -8.04 -29.92 -34.51
CA MET A 1 -8.43 -31.11 -33.72
C MET A 1 -7.50 -31.43 -32.54
N SER A 2 -6.22 -31.03 -32.50
CA SER A 2 -5.40 -31.16 -31.27
C SER A 2 -5.55 -29.96 -30.34
N ASP A 3 -5.56 -28.74 -30.88
CA ASP A 3 -5.51 -27.51 -30.08
C ASP A 3 -6.80 -27.25 -29.29
N GLU A 4 -7.94 -27.71 -29.79
CA GLU A 4 -9.25 -27.47 -29.19
C GLU A 4 -9.47 -28.36 -27.96
N ARG A 5 -9.03 -29.63 -28.02
CA ARG A 5 -9.05 -30.54 -26.86
C ARG A 5 -8.04 -30.15 -25.80
N ASP A 6 -6.87 -29.68 -26.21
CA ASP A 6 -5.85 -29.17 -25.30
C ASP A 6 -6.38 -27.94 -24.54
N TYR A 7 -7.13 -27.04 -25.20
CA TYR A 7 -7.76 -25.89 -24.56
C TYR A 7 -8.86 -26.28 -23.55
N ALA A 8 -9.78 -27.19 -23.92
CA ALA A 8 -10.83 -27.65 -23.01
C ALA A 8 -10.23 -28.30 -21.74
N LYS A 9 -9.12 -29.02 -21.90
CA LYS A 9 -8.36 -29.60 -20.79
C LYS A 9 -7.70 -28.53 -19.91
N GLU A 10 -7.08 -27.51 -20.49
CA GLU A 10 -6.50 -26.39 -19.72
C GLU A 10 -7.56 -25.66 -18.90
N VAL A 11 -8.76 -25.44 -19.45
CA VAL A 11 -9.87 -24.83 -18.73
C VAL A 11 -10.37 -25.73 -17.60
N SER A 12 -10.45 -27.05 -17.84
CA SER A 12 -10.83 -28.02 -16.81
C SER A 12 -9.82 -28.05 -15.65
N ASP A 13 -8.52 -28.09 -15.95
CA ASP A 13 -7.45 -28.05 -14.93
C ASP A 13 -7.49 -26.73 -14.13
N TRP A 14 -7.80 -25.61 -14.79
CA TRP A 14 -7.99 -24.31 -14.13
C TRP A 14 -9.21 -24.31 -13.21
N VAL A 15 -10.35 -24.83 -13.67
CA VAL A 15 -11.58 -24.97 -12.88
C VAL A 15 -11.34 -25.80 -11.62
N ASP A 16 -10.65 -26.93 -11.73
CA ASP A 16 -10.31 -27.78 -10.58
C ASP A 16 -9.43 -27.03 -9.56
N GLY A 17 -8.45 -26.26 -10.05
CA GLY A 17 -7.60 -25.41 -9.21
C GLY A 17 -8.37 -24.30 -8.49
N VAL A 18 -9.36 -23.70 -9.14
CA VAL A 18 -10.25 -22.69 -8.53
C VAL A 18 -11.13 -23.33 -7.47
N MET A 19 -11.74 -24.50 -7.74
CA MET A 19 -12.59 -25.20 -6.77
C MET A 19 -11.80 -25.57 -5.51
N GLU A 20 -10.58 -26.08 -5.65
CA GLU A 20 -9.70 -26.37 -4.50
C GLU A 20 -9.36 -25.10 -3.69
N TYR A 21 -9.22 -23.95 -4.37
CA TYR A 21 -8.99 -22.67 -3.71
C TYR A 21 -10.23 -22.18 -2.94
N LEU A 22 -11.43 -22.27 -3.53
CA LEU A 22 -12.68 -21.88 -2.89
C LEU A 22 -12.99 -22.73 -1.65
N GLU A 23 -12.72 -24.04 -1.70
CA GLU A 23 -12.83 -24.92 -0.54
C GLU A 23 -11.88 -24.50 0.60
N LYS A 24 -10.64 -24.08 0.29
CA LYS A 24 -9.67 -23.61 1.30
C LYS A 24 -10.12 -22.35 2.04
N ILE A 25 -10.97 -21.53 1.41
CA ILE A 25 -11.52 -20.30 1.99
C ILE A 25 -12.98 -20.45 2.47
N ASP A 26 -13.46 -21.70 2.61
CA ASP A 26 -14.78 -22.06 3.15
C ASP A 26 -15.97 -21.50 2.35
N ILE A 27 -15.81 -21.35 1.03
CA ILE A 27 -16.89 -20.97 0.11
C ILE A 27 -17.32 -22.23 -0.65
N THR A 28 -18.35 -22.88 -0.12
CA THR A 28 -18.85 -24.15 -0.68
C THR A 28 -20.26 -24.04 -1.26
N ASP A 29 -20.96 -22.92 -1.05
CA ASP A 29 -22.34 -22.70 -1.51
C ASP A 29 -22.53 -21.25 -1.96
N SER A 30 -22.30 -21.00 -3.25
CA SER A 30 -22.46 -19.67 -3.86
C SER A 30 -22.85 -19.77 -5.34
N PRO A 31 -23.44 -18.70 -5.91
CA PRO A 31 -23.70 -18.64 -7.36
C PRO A 31 -22.44 -18.90 -8.19
N LEU A 32 -21.27 -18.45 -7.71
CA LEU A 32 -19.98 -18.69 -8.34
C LEU A 32 -19.64 -20.18 -8.38
N VAL A 33 -19.84 -20.92 -7.29
CA VAL A 33 -19.62 -22.38 -7.24
C VAL A 33 -20.49 -23.08 -8.30
N SER A 34 -21.77 -22.70 -8.40
CA SER A 34 -22.68 -23.25 -9.42
C SER A 34 -22.27 -22.89 -10.86
N ASN A 35 -21.66 -21.72 -11.07
CA ASN A 35 -21.15 -21.29 -12.37
C ASN A 35 -19.87 -22.05 -12.76
N ILE A 36 -18.97 -22.29 -11.79
CA ILE A 36 -17.76 -23.10 -11.98
C ILE A 36 -18.11 -24.56 -12.26
N GLU A 37 -19.08 -25.13 -11.53
CA GLU A 37 -19.57 -26.50 -11.79
C GLU A 37 -20.17 -26.64 -13.20
N ARG A 38 -20.90 -25.62 -13.67
CA ARG A 38 -21.41 -25.56 -15.03
C ARG A 38 -20.29 -25.54 -16.07
N LEU A 39 -19.27 -24.71 -15.86
CA LEU A 39 -18.10 -24.66 -16.73
C LEU A 39 -17.34 -26.00 -16.74
N SER A 40 -17.18 -26.64 -15.57
CA SER A 40 -16.58 -27.98 -15.45
C SER A 40 -17.35 -29.03 -16.25
N GLN A 41 -18.68 -29.01 -16.18
CA GLN A 41 -19.52 -29.96 -16.90
C GLN A 41 -19.43 -29.74 -18.41
N LEU A 42 -19.48 -28.48 -18.86
CA LEU A 42 -19.31 -28.12 -20.28
C LEU A 42 -17.98 -28.64 -20.83
N THR A 43 -16.87 -28.42 -20.11
CA THR A 43 -15.55 -28.89 -20.56
C THR A 43 -15.43 -30.42 -20.59
N LYS A 44 -16.15 -31.13 -19.70
CA LYS A 44 -16.12 -32.61 -19.64
C LYS A 44 -16.97 -33.25 -20.74
N ASP A 45 -18.17 -32.72 -20.99
CA ASP A 45 -19.06 -33.22 -22.05
C ASP A 45 -18.39 -33.04 -23.43
N MET A 46 -17.59 -31.99 -23.59
CA MET A 46 -16.91 -31.64 -24.84
C MET A 46 -15.58 -32.39 -25.08
N ASP A 47 -14.96 -32.97 -24.06
CA ASP A 47 -13.84 -33.91 -24.22
C ASP A 47 -14.32 -35.28 -24.75
N GLU A 48 -15.61 -35.61 -24.54
CA GLU A 48 -16.24 -36.85 -25.00
C GLU A 48 -16.81 -36.76 -26.44
N GLU A 49 -17.09 -35.57 -26.98
CA GLU A 49 -17.63 -35.33 -28.34
C GLU A 49 -16.64 -34.60 -29.30
N GLU A 50 -16.95 -34.50 -30.61
CA GLU A 50 -16.17 -33.67 -31.55
C GLU A 50 -16.55 -32.19 -31.37
N MET A 51 -15.71 -31.41 -30.70
CA MET A 51 -15.96 -30.01 -30.38
C MET A 51 -15.99 -29.10 -31.63
N ASP A 52 -17.05 -28.31 -31.77
CA ASP A 52 -17.20 -27.35 -32.85
C ASP A 52 -16.78 -25.91 -32.46
N TYR A 53 -16.97 -24.95 -33.36
CA TYR A 53 -16.59 -23.56 -33.10
C TYR A 53 -17.55 -22.84 -32.15
N GLU A 54 -18.84 -23.18 -32.16
CA GLU A 54 -19.84 -22.59 -31.26
C GLU A 54 -19.56 -23.03 -29.81
N ASP A 55 -19.14 -24.28 -29.64
CA ASP A 55 -18.71 -24.86 -28.38
C ASP A 55 -17.55 -24.09 -27.73
N MET A 56 -16.52 -23.73 -28.52
CA MET A 56 -15.39 -22.94 -28.02
C MET A 56 -15.80 -21.54 -27.55
N VAL A 57 -16.68 -20.87 -28.29
CA VAL A 57 -17.18 -19.54 -27.92
C VAL A 57 -17.95 -19.60 -26.60
N LEU A 58 -18.73 -20.66 -26.38
CA LEU A 58 -19.46 -20.86 -25.12
C LEU A 58 -18.50 -21.07 -23.94
N ILE A 59 -17.44 -21.87 -24.10
CA ILE A 59 -16.41 -22.04 -23.06
C ILE A 59 -15.73 -20.70 -22.76
N GLU A 60 -15.34 -19.94 -23.78
CA GLU A 60 -14.69 -18.64 -23.59
C GLU A 60 -15.58 -17.64 -22.85
N GLU A 61 -16.87 -17.56 -23.20
CA GLU A 61 -17.81 -16.66 -22.54
C GLU A 61 -18.05 -17.03 -21.07
N GLU A 62 -18.25 -18.32 -20.78
CA GLU A 62 -18.47 -18.78 -19.41
C GLU A 62 -17.18 -18.70 -18.57
N MET A 63 -16.01 -18.97 -19.15
CA MET A 63 -14.72 -18.78 -18.48
C MET A 63 -14.48 -17.31 -18.14
N ALA A 64 -14.79 -16.38 -19.05
CA ALA A 64 -14.66 -14.94 -18.79
C ALA A 64 -15.57 -14.48 -17.63
N ARG A 65 -16.80 -14.99 -17.56
CA ARG A 65 -17.74 -14.69 -16.46
C ARG A 65 -17.24 -15.21 -15.12
N VAL A 66 -16.83 -16.48 -15.08
CA VAL A 66 -16.29 -17.11 -13.88
C VAL A 66 -15.02 -16.38 -13.42
N TYR A 67 -14.16 -15.98 -14.36
CA TYR A 67 -12.95 -15.21 -14.06
C TYR A 67 -13.27 -13.83 -13.44
N GLU A 68 -14.25 -13.10 -13.98
CA GLU A 68 -14.69 -11.81 -13.43
C GLU A 68 -15.27 -11.96 -12.02
N GLU A 69 -16.12 -12.98 -11.79
CA GLU A 69 -16.69 -13.29 -10.48
C GLU A 69 -15.62 -13.70 -9.46
N ILE A 70 -14.60 -14.48 -9.87
CA ILE A 70 -13.44 -14.82 -9.02
C ILE A 70 -12.63 -13.57 -8.68
N GLU A 71 -12.42 -12.66 -9.63
CA GLU A 71 -11.71 -11.41 -9.35
C GLU A 71 -12.47 -10.50 -8.38
N GLU A 72 -13.80 -10.44 -8.49
CA GLU A 72 -14.65 -9.72 -7.53
C GLU A 72 -14.61 -10.37 -6.16
N LEU A 73 -14.74 -11.70 -6.09
CA LEU A 73 -14.66 -12.43 -4.83
C LEU A 73 -13.28 -12.29 -4.18
N ALA A 74 -12.20 -12.40 -4.95
CA ALA A 74 -10.84 -12.20 -4.46
C ALA A 74 -10.64 -10.77 -3.94
N ARG A 75 -11.27 -9.77 -4.58
CA ARG A 75 -11.31 -8.39 -4.06
C ARG A 75 -12.08 -8.31 -2.74
N GLU A 76 -13.23 -8.94 -2.63
CA GLU A 76 -14.03 -8.97 -1.39
C GLU A 76 -13.32 -9.70 -0.24
N PHE A 77 -12.70 -10.85 -0.51
CA PHE A 77 -11.90 -11.59 0.46
C PHE A 77 -10.64 -10.83 0.87
N SER A 78 -9.96 -10.16 -0.07
CA SER A 78 -8.86 -9.25 0.23
C SER A 78 -9.28 -8.08 1.12
N ILE A 79 -10.56 -7.68 1.10
CA ILE A 79 -11.13 -6.69 2.02
C ILE A 79 -11.44 -7.31 3.39
N GLN A 80 -11.92 -8.57 3.43
CA GLN A 80 -12.22 -9.28 4.68
C GLN A 80 -10.99 -9.75 5.46
N ASP A 81 -9.88 -10.09 4.80
CA ASP A 81 -8.62 -10.52 5.45
C ASP A 81 -7.78 -9.34 6.00
N ARG A 82 -8.28 -8.10 5.88
CA ARG A 82 -7.75 -6.95 6.63
C ARG A 82 -8.25 -6.99 8.07
N GLN A 83 -7.79 -7.98 8.85
CA GLN A 83 -7.99 -7.95 10.29
C GLN A 83 -7.45 -6.63 10.84
N SER A 84 -8.30 -5.84 11.48
CA SER A 84 -7.86 -4.65 12.19
C SER A 84 -6.79 -5.05 13.20
N VAL A 85 -5.69 -4.31 13.27
CA VAL A 85 -4.63 -4.56 14.26
C VAL A 85 -5.22 -4.44 15.67
N PRO A 86 -5.18 -5.49 16.50
CA PRO A 86 -5.71 -5.40 17.86
C PRO A 86 -4.91 -4.41 18.72
N ILE A 87 -5.56 -3.85 19.75
CA ILE A 87 -4.94 -2.91 20.70
C ILE A 87 -3.63 -3.49 21.25
N GLY A 88 -2.53 -2.75 21.07
CA GLY A 88 -1.21 -3.15 21.57
C GLY A 88 -0.56 -4.30 20.80
N LYS A 89 -0.98 -4.56 19.56
CA LYS A 89 -0.49 -5.65 18.70
C LYS A 89 0.05 -5.19 17.35
N HIS A 90 0.44 -3.93 17.22
CA HIS A 90 1.22 -3.47 16.07
C HIS A 90 2.57 -4.18 16.04
N THR A 91 3.06 -4.45 14.84
CA THR A 91 4.34 -5.12 14.60
C THR A 91 5.21 -4.27 13.68
N LEU A 92 6.53 -4.43 13.79
CA LEU A 92 7.46 -3.86 12.83
C LEU A 92 7.28 -4.60 11.50
N PRO A 93 6.81 -3.95 10.42
CA PRO A 93 6.70 -4.60 9.13
C PRO A 93 8.11 -4.98 8.64
N PRO A 94 8.31 -6.15 8.02
CA PRO A 94 9.60 -6.47 7.44
C PRO A 94 9.93 -5.50 6.30
N LEU A 95 11.22 -5.18 6.12
CA LEU A 95 11.64 -4.44 4.94
C LEU A 95 11.34 -5.24 3.65
N PRO A 96 10.85 -4.59 2.59
CA PRO A 96 10.59 -5.25 1.31
C PRO A 96 11.87 -5.55 0.50
N TYR A 97 13.04 -5.16 1.01
CA TYR A 97 14.35 -5.38 0.40
C TYR A 97 15.46 -5.49 1.46
N ALA A 98 16.65 -5.97 1.06
CA ALA A 98 17.80 -6.05 1.95
C ALA A 98 18.31 -4.67 2.40
N TYR A 99 18.95 -4.60 3.56
CA TYR A 99 19.41 -3.33 4.15
C TYR A 99 20.37 -2.52 3.26
N ASP A 100 21.16 -3.17 2.41
CA ASP A 100 22.10 -2.53 1.47
C ASP A 100 21.51 -2.30 0.08
N ALA A 101 20.25 -2.67 -0.16
CA ALA A 101 19.68 -2.70 -1.50
C ALA A 101 19.45 -1.29 -2.09
N LEU A 102 19.48 -0.24 -1.27
CA LEU A 102 19.34 1.16 -1.69
C LEU A 102 20.68 1.89 -1.82
N GLU A 103 21.81 1.21 -1.68
CA GLU A 103 23.11 1.82 -1.94
C GLU A 103 23.28 2.16 -3.43
N PRO A 104 23.94 3.28 -3.77
CA PRO A 104 24.65 4.21 -2.88
C PRO A 104 23.78 5.34 -2.31
N THR A 105 22.45 5.30 -2.50
CA THR A 105 21.55 6.39 -2.08
C THR A 105 21.33 6.41 -0.58
N ILE A 106 21.08 5.27 0.06
CA ILE A 106 20.99 5.16 1.52
C ILE A 106 21.86 3.98 1.97
N SER A 107 22.83 4.26 2.83
CA SER A 107 23.77 3.25 3.33
C SER A 107 23.07 2.16 4.13
N ARG A 108 23.63 0.95 4.10
CA ARG A 108 23.18 -0.18 4.91
C ARG A 108 23.04 0.15 6.40
N GLU A 109 23.98 0.91 6.94
CA GLU A 109 24.00 1.28 8.37
C GLU A 109 22.79 2.15 8.74
N ILE A 110 22.46 3.14 7.90
CA ILE A 110 21.25 3.95 8.07
C ILE A 110 20.02 3.05 8.01
N MET A 111 19.88 2.23 6.96
CA MET A 111 18.70 1.38 6.80
C MET A 111 18.48 0.45 7.99
N TYR A 112 19.56 -0.15 8.52
CA TYR A 112 19.48 -1.01 9.70
C TYR A 112 19.03 -0.24 10.95
N LEU A 113 19.66 0.88 11.27
CA LEU A 113 19.30 1.65 12.47
C LEU A 113 17.91 2.26 12.37
N HIS A 114 17.56 2.78 11.19
CA HIS A 114 16.28 3.44 10.92
C HIS A 114 15.11 2.46 11.04
N HIS A 115 15.26 1.24 10.53
CA HIS A 115 14.26 0.19 10.65
C HIS A 115 14.27 -0.50 12.04
N ASP A 116 15.37 -1.16 12.41
CA ASP A 116 15.42 -2.05 13.58
C ASP A 116 15.52 -1.33 14.92
N LYS A 117 15.81 -0.02 14.92
CA LYS A 117 15.88 0.79 16.14
C LYS A 117 14.80 1.86 16.16
N HIS A 118 14.81 2.78 15.20
CA HIS A 118 13.88 3.91 15.21
C HIS A 118 12.44 3.47 14.97
N HIS A 119 12.18 2.71 13.90
CA HIS A 119 10.82 2.23 13.63
C HIS A 119 10.30 1.27 14.70
N GLN A 120 11.14 0.34 15.19
CA GLN A 120 10.77 -0.55 16.31
C GLN A 120 10.35 0.23 17.56
N ALA A 121 11.05 1.32 17.90
CA ALA A 121 10.67 2.15 19.04
C ALA A 121 9.31 2.83 18.87
N TYR A 122 8.92 3.19 17.64
CA TYR A 122 7.57 3.71 17.35
C TYR A 122 6.51 2.63 17.52
N VAL A 123 6.75 1.40 17.06
CA VAL A 123 5.85 0.26 17.26
C VAL A 123 5.63 -0.01 18.75
N ASP A 124 6.71 -0.11 19.52
CA ASP A 124 6.66 -0.41 20.95
C ASP A 124 5.93 0.70 21.74
N GLY A 125 6.22 1.97 21.40
CA GLY A 125 5.59 3.13 22.02
C GLY A 125 4.10 3.23 21.72
N LEU A 126 3.69 2.99 20.48
CA LEU A 126 2.28 2.97 20.08
C LEU A 126 1.53 1.87 20.85
N ASN A 127 2.09 0.65 20.85
CA ASN A 127 1.50 -0.48 21.57
C ASN A 127 1.29 -0.17 23.05
N LYS A 128 2.30 0.43 23.69
CA LYS A 128 2.21 0.85 25.09
C LYS A 128 1.14 1.91 25.31
N ALA A 129 1.07 2.94 24.46
CA ALA A 129 0.08 3.99 24.57
C ALA A 129 -1.35 3.45 24.47
N GLU A 130 -1.61 2.57 23.49
CA GLU A 130 -2.92 1.95 23.30
C GLU A 130 -3.36 1.09 24.49
N LEU A 131 -2.45 0.28 25.04
CA LEU A 131 -2.71 -0.54 26.23
C LEU A 131 -3.01 0.33 27.46
N MET A 132 -2.29 1.43 27.63
CA MET A 132 -2.52 2.35 28.75
C MET A 132 -3.83 3.12 28.61
N MET A 133 -4.20 3.53 27.39
CA MET A 133 -5.52 4.10 27.13
C MET A 133 -6.65 3.08 27.37
N LYS A 134 -6.46 1.80 27.00
CA LYS A 134 -7.41 0.72 27.33
C LYS A 134 -7.57 0.55 28.83
N LYS A 135 -6.46 0.47 29.57
CA LYS A 135 -6.47 0.38 31.04
C LYS A 135 -7.18 1.58 31.69
N ALA A 136 -6.97 2.80 31.18
CA ALA A 136 -7.67 3.98 31.67
C ALA A 136 -9.20 3.84 31.54
N ARG A 137 -9.69 3.34 30.39
CA ARG A 137 -11.12 3.06 30.18
C ARG A 137 -11.66 1.97 31.12
N GLU A 138 -10.89 0.92 31.36
CA GLU A 138 -11.31 -0.21 32.22
C GLU A 138 -11.33 0.14 33.71
N THR A 139 -10.41 1.01 34.15
CA THR A 139 -10.25 1.37 35.57
C THR A 139 -10.96 2.68 35.95
N GLY A 140 -11.30 3.52 34.97
CA GLY A 140 -11.82 4.87 35.20
C GLY A 140 -10.76 5.89 35.63
N ASP A 141 -9.47 5.54 35.64
CA ASP A 141 -8.38 6.45 35.94
C ASP A 141 -7.87 7.15 34.67
N PHE A 142 -8.28 8.42 34.51
CA PHE A 142 -7.90 9.26 33.36
C PHE A 142 -6.77 10.25 33.67
N SER A 143 -6.11 10.13 34.83
CA SER A 143 -5.09 11.09 35.28
C SER A 143 -3.94 11.30 34.28
N LEU A 144 -3.59 10.26 33.51
CA LEU A 144 -2.54 10.29 32.48
C LEU A 144 -3.08 10.23 31.04
N LEU A 145 -4.40 10.34 30.82
CA LEU A 145 -4.96 10.13 29.48
C LEU A 145 -4.36 11.07 28.43
N LYS A 146 -4.22 12.37 28.76
CA LYS A 146 -3.58 13.37 27.89
C LYS A 146 -2.15 12.99 27.49
N HIS A 147 -1.39 12.35 28.38
CA HIS A 147 -0.04 11.88 28.07
C HIS A 147 -0.12 10.74 27.05
N TRP A 148 -0.93 9.71 27.31
CA TRP A 148 -1.03 8.56 26.42
C TRP A 148 -1.62 8.88 25.04
N GLU A 149 -2.53 9.85 24.94
CA GLU A 149 -3.02 10.35 23.65
C GLU A 149 -1.90 11.05 22.85
N LYS A 150 -1.02 11.79 23.53
CA LYS A 150 0.15 12.41 22.90
C LYS A 150 1.17 11.36 22.45
N GLU A 151 1.44 10.35 23.28
CA GLU A 151 2.32 9.23 22.92
C GLU A 151 1.76 8.45 21.72
N ALA A 152 0.45 8.19 21.69
CA ALA A 152 -0.22 7.54 20.57
C ALA A 152 -0.12 8.35 19.28
N ALA A 153 -0.26 9.68 19.34
CA ALA A 153 -0.08 10.54 18.17
C ALA A 153 1.37 10.52 17.67
N PHE A 154 2.36 10.66 18.55
CA PHE A 154 3.77 10.68 18.18
C PHE A 154 4.24 9.32 17.64
N HIS A 155 4.05 8.25 18.40
CA HIS A 155 4.48 6.90 18.02
C HIS A 155 3.61 6.31 16.91
N GLY A 156 2.31 6.61 16.89
CA GLY A 156 1.41 6.17 15.83
C GLY A 156 1.75 6.77 14.48
N SER A 157 1.89 8.09 14.41
CA SER A 157 2.33 8.73 13.17
C SER A 157 3.75 8.31 12.77
N GLY A 158 4.65 8.11 13.74
CA GLY A 158 5.98 7.56 13.49
C GLY A 158 5.92 6.18 12.84
N HIS A 159 5.14 5.24 13.40
CA HIS A 159 4.97 3.90 12.86
C HIS A 159 4.36 3.93 11.45
N TYR A 160 3.28 4.67 11.26
CA TYR A 160 2.58 4.69 9.98
C TYR A 160 3.41 5.35 8.87
N LEU A 161 4.06 6.50 9.13
CA LEU A 161 4.91 7.16 8.14
C LEU A 161 6.11 6.30 7.74
N HIS A 162 6.78 5.63 8.70
CA HIS A 162 7.89 4.74 8.37
C HIS A 162 7.42 3.51 7.59
N THR A 163 6.25 2.97 7.91
CA THR A 163 5.66 1.86 7.15
C THR A 163 5.48 2.24 5.67
N LEU A 164 4.99 3.45 5.39
CA LEU A 164 4.88 3.95 4.01
C LEU A 164 6.24 4.19 3.36
N PHE A 165 7.20 4.73 4.13
CA PHE A 165 8.54 5.08 3.69
C PHE A 165 9.35 3.88 3.17
N TRP A 166 9.19 2.70 3.79
CA TRP A 166 9.88 1.50 3.32
C TRP A 166 9.36 1.03 1.97
N GLU A 167 8.03 1.04 1.79
CA GLU A 167 7.37 0.55 0.58
C GLU A 167 7.57 1.46 -0.64
N GLU A 168 7.73 2.76 -0.41
CA GLU A 168 7.87 3.76 -1.48
C GLU A 168 9.32 3.92 -1.97
N MET A 169 10.25 3.10 -1.50
CA MET A 169 11.59 2.97 -2.05
C MET A 169 11.80 1.58 -2.64
N ILE A 170 12.65 1.46 -3.66
CA ILE A 170 12.98 0.17 -4.29
C ILE A 170 14.37 0.22 -4.94
N PRO A 171 15.13 -0.89 -4.95
CA PRO A 171 16.38 -0.98 -5.70
C PRO A 171 16.14 -0.72 -7.20
N GLY A 172 16.93 0.17 -7.80
CA GLY A 172 16.76 0.54 -9.21
C GLY A 172 15.48 1.36 -9.50
N GLY A 173 14.91 2.00 -8.47
CA GLY A 173 13.76 2.90 -8.60
C GLY A 173 14.08 4.22 -9.32
N GLY A 174 13.35 5.26 -8.94
CA GLY A 174 13.47 6.59 -9.53
C GLY A 174 12.77 6.73 -10.88
N GLY A 175 13.21 7.69 -11.68
CA GLY A 175 12.49 8.09 -12.90
C GLY A 175 11.24 8.92 -12.57
N GLN A 176 10.13 8.65 -13.26
CA GLN A 176 8.87 9.38 -13.13
C GLN A 176 7.68 8.41 -13.01
N PRO A 177 6.59 8.80 -12.33
CA PRO A 177 5.37 7.99 -12.32
C PRO A 177 4.77 7.92 -13.73
N LYS A 178 3.87 6.97 -13.93
CA LYS A 178 3.13 6.78 -15.18
C LYS A 178 1.63 6.76 -14.89
N GLY A 179 0.83 6.76 -15.94
CA GLY A 179 -0.62 6.57 -15.85
C GLY A 179 -1.31 7.68 -15.06
N ASP A 180 -2.30 7.28 -14.26
CA ASP A 180 -3.19 8.22 -13.56
C ASP A 180 -2.48 9.11 -12.54
N LEU A 181 -1.46 8.59 -11.86
CA LEU A 181 -0.68 9.38 -10.91
C LEU A 181 0.06 10.53 -11.61
N LEU A 182 0.71 10.26 -12.76
CA LEU A 182 1.39 11.31 -13.51
C LEU A 182 0.40 12.38 -14.00
N LYS A 183 -0.74 11.97 -14.56
CA LYS A 183 -1.78 12.91 -15.02
C LYS A 183 -2.31 13.79 -13.88
N GLN A 184 -2.51 13.21 -12.69
CA GLN A 184 -2.96 13.97 -11.53
C GLN A 184 -1.88 14.97 -11.08
N ILE A 185 -0.61 14.55 -11.04
CA ILE A 185 0.52 15.43 -10.73
C ILE A 185 0.59 16.60 -11.71
N GLU A 186 0.46 16.34 -13.01
CA GLU A 186 0.46 17.38 -14.04
C GLU A 186 -0.75 18.32 -13.92
N THR A 187 -1.89 17.80 -13.50
CA THR A 187 -3.09 18.61 -13.24
C THR A 187 -2.91 19.56 -12.07
N ASP A 188 -2.35 19.08 -10.95
CA ASP A 188 -2.29 19.84 -9.70
C ASP A 188 -1.04 20.71 -9.57
N PHE A 189 0.07 20.29 -10.19
CA PHE A 189 1.37 20.99 -10.10
C PHE A 189 1.86 21.53 -11.46
N GLY A 190 1.12 21.30 -12.54
CA GLY A 190 1.43 21.75 -13.90
C GLY A 190 2.42 20.84 -14.65
N SER A 191 3.38 20.22 -13.96
CA SER A 191 4.28 19.21 -14.53
C SER A 191 4.94 18.35 -13.45
N PHE A 192 5.46 17.18 -13.81
CA PHE A 192 6.29 16.39 -12.89
C PHE A 192 7.53 17.15 -12.41
N ALA A 193 8.17 17.94 -13.28
CA ALA A 193 9.35 18.73 -12.89
C ALA A 193 9.00 19.80 -11.84
N ALA A 194 7.86 20.48 -12.00
CA ALA A 194 7.37 21.46 -11.02
C ALA A 194 7.00 20.79 -9.69
N PHE A 195 6.33 19.63 -9.74
CA PHE A 195 6.05 18.81 -8.55
C PHE A 195 7.34 18.40 -7.83
N LYS A 196 8.30 17.80 -8.56
CA LYS A 196 9.58 17.37 -7.99
C LYS A 196 10.33 18.53 -7.35
N SER A 197 10.33 19.70 -7.98
CA SER A 197 10.93 20.91 -7.42
C SER A 197 10.22 21.34 -6.14
N HIS A 198 8.90 21.44 -6.13
CA HIS A 198 8.14 21.84 -4.95
C HIS A 198 8.34 20.85 -3.80
N PHE A 199 8.22 19.55 -4.05
CA PHE A 199 8.41 18.52 -3.03
C PHE A 199 9.83 18.54 -2.46
N SER A 200 10.86 18.69 -3.31
CA SER A 200 12.25 18.75 -2.86
C SER A 200 12.52 19.96 -1.99
N GLU A 201 12.02 21.13 -2.38
CA GLU A 201 12.19 22.35 -1.59
C GLU A 201 11.43 22.29 -0.26
N ALA A 202 10.21 21.74 -0.26
CA ALA A 202 9.48 21.46 0.98
C ALA A 202 10.28 20.53 1.91
N ALA A 203 10.85 19.44 1.40
CA ALA A 203 11.67 18.52 2.20
C ALA A 203 12.92 19.19 2.78
N LYS A 204 13.63 19.98 1.97
CA LYS A 204 14.84 20.70 2.39
C LYS A 204 14.55 21.72 3.49
N GLN A 205 13.39 22.39 3.42
CA GLN A 205 13.03 23.52 4.28
C GLN A 205 12.22 23.14 5.52
N VAL A 206 12.02 21.84 5.83
CA VAL A 206 11.40 21.44 7.11
C VAL A 206 12.21 22.00 8.27
N GLU A 207 11.58 22.75 9.17
CA GLU A 207 12.23 23.30 10.35
C GLU A 207 12.45 22.18 11.39
N GLY A 208 13.71 21.97 11.80
CA GLY A 208 14.06 20.90 12.73
C GLY A 208 13.97 19.51 12.09
N VAL A 209 13.09 18.66 12.62
CA VAL A 209 12.89 17.27 12.20
C VAL A 209 11.46 17.05 11.72
N GLY A 210 11.29 16.21 10.71
CA GLY A 210 9.98 16.07 10.09
C GLY A 210 9.99 15.37 8.74
N TRP A 211 8.98 15.69 7.94
CA TRP A 211 8.67 15.00 6.68
C TRP A 211 8.20 15.97 5.61
N ALA A 212 8.50 15.69 4.35
CA ALA A 212 7.68 16.15 3.23
C ALA A 212 6.67 15.07 2.86
N ILE A 213 5.42 15.44 2.61
CA ILE A 213 4.32 14.49 2.38
C ILE A 213 3.48 14.98 1.20
N LEU A 214 3.43 14.19 0.13
CA LEU A 214 2.42 14.31 -0.90
C LEU A 214 1.16 13.63 -0.40
N VAL A 215 0.06 14.36 -0.33
CA VAL A 215 -1.23 13.83 0.14
C VAL A 215 -2.29 13.93 -0.94
N TRP A 216 -3.21 12.97 -0.96
CA TRP A 216 -4.51 13.16 -1.57
C TRP A 216 -5.42 13.88 -0.58
N VAL A 217 -6.14 14.90 -1.05
CA VAL A 217 -7.11 15.66 -0.26
C VAL A 217 -8.53 15.30 -0.74
N PRO A 218 -9.24 14.36 -0.10
CA PRO A 218 -10.55 13.89 -0.55
C PRO A 218 -11.63 14.97 -0.72
N ARG A 219 -11.56 16.07 0.04
CA ARG A 219 -12.49 17.22 -0.09
C ARG A 219 -12.22 18.03 -1.35
N ALA A 220 -10.95 18.36 -1.57
CA ALA A 220 -10.52 19.19 -2.69
C ALA A 220 -10.35 18.38 -3.99
N ARG A 221 -10.25 17.05 -3.88
CA ARG A 221 -10.03 16.09 -4.97
C ARG A 221 -8.78 16.43 -5.79
N ARG A 222 -7.70 16.72 -5.08
CA ARG A 222 -6.39 17.05 -5.65
C ARG A 222 -5.27 16.57 -4.74
N LEU A 223 -4.07 16.55 -5.29
CA LEU A 223 -2.84 16.38 -4.56
C LEU A 223 -2.39 17.69 -3.92
N GLU A 224 -1.84 17.61 -2.71
CA GLU A 224 -1.19 18.72 -2.01
C GLU A 224 0.15 18.25 -1.42
N ILE A 225 1.08 19.18 -1.18
CA ILE A 225 2.34 18.90 -0.47
C ILE A 225 2.25 19.56 0.90
N LEU A 226 2.49 18.76 1.94
CA LEU A 226 2.56 19.22 3.33
C LEU A 226 3.97 19.00 3.87
N GLN A 227 4.37 19.84 4.82
CA GLN A 227 5.48 19.57 5.72
C GLN A 227 4.90 19.13 7.06
N SER A 228 5.36 17.99 7.59
CA SER A 228 5.07 17.62 8.97
C SER A 228 6.27 17.90 9.84
N GLU A 229 6.07 18.58 10.96
CA GLU A 229 7.05 18.62 12.05
C GLU A 229 6.87 17.39 12.95
N LEU A 230 7.97 16.86 13.45
CA LEU A 230 8.01 15.57 14.16
C LEU A 230 7.41 14.45 13.28
N HIS A 231 6.26 13.89 13.66
CA HIS A 231 5.49 12.94 12.85
C HIS A 231 4.03 13.35 12.62
N MET A 232 3.49 14.22 13.48
CA MET A 232 2.04 14.48 13.56
C MET A 232 1.67 15.97 13.49
N VAL A 233 2.66 16.87 13.60
CA VAL A 233 2.43 18.31 13.65
C VAL A 233 2.41 18.88 12.22
N LEU A 234 1.59 19.92 11.99
CA LEU A 234 1.34 20.55 10.68
C LEU A 234 0.67 19.64 9.63
N THR A 235 0.06 18.54 10.06
CA THR A 235 -0.77 17.70 9.20
C THR A 235 -2.18 18.28 9.04
N GLN A 236 -2.83 17.97 7.93
CA GLN A 236 -4.24 18.25 7.73
C GLN A 236 -5.05 16.98 8.02
N TRP A 237 -6.04 17.07 8.92
CA TRP A 237 -6.99 15.96 9.11
C TRP A 237 -7.69 15.66 7.79
N ASP A 238 -8.06 14.39 7.60
CA ASP A 238 -8.80 13.91 6.43
C ASP A 238 -7.96 13.75 5.15
N THR A 239 -6.65 14.00 5.20
CA THR A 239 -5.74 13.78 4.06
C THR A 239 -5.10 12.40 4.08
N ILE A 240 -4.82 11.85 2.90
CA ILE A 240 -4.26 10.49 2.74
C ILE A 240 -2.85 10.60 2.17
N PRO A 241 -1.79 10.21 2.93
CA PRO A 241 -0.43 10.20 2.43
C PRO A 241 -0.24 9.28 1.22
N ILE A 242 0.40 9.80 0.17
CA ILE A 242 0.68 9.10 -1.10
C ILE A 242 2.18 8.80 -1.24
N LEU A 243 3.02 9.79 -0.96
CA LEU A 243 4.48 9.69 -0.98
C LEU A 243 5.03 10.51 0.19
N VAL A 244 5.89 9.93 1.01
CA VAL A 244 6.52 10.61 2.15
C VAL A 244 8.03 10.75 1.90
N LEU A 245 8.71 11.56 2.71
CA LEU A 245 10.17 11.62 2.75
C LEU A 245 10.60 12.03 4.14
N ASP A 246 11.29 11.12 4.84
CA ASP A 246 11.85 11.37 6.17
C ASP A 246 13.03 12.34 6.07
N VAL A 247 12.94 13.48 6.73
CA VAL A 247 14.06 14.44 6.86
C VAL A 247 14.49 14.65 8.32
N TRP A 248 14.14 13.71 9.21
CA TRP A 248 14.83 13.56 10.48
C TRP A 248 16.31 13.28 10.24
N GLU A 249 17.19 13.81 11.11
CA GLU A 249 18.63 13.65 10.93
C GLU A 249 19.05 12.16 10.91
N HIS A 250 18.37 11.27 11.66
CA HIS A 250 18.68 9.83 11.63
C HIS A 250 18.56 9.21 10.23
N ALA A 251 17.77 9.79 9.32
CA ALA A 251 17.51 9.25 7.99
C ALA A 251 18.69 9.47 7.02
N TYR A 252 19.63 10.37 7.34
CA TYR A 252 20.71 10.73 6.42
C TYR A 252 22.05 11.05 7.08
N TYR A 253 22.11 11.38 8.37
CA TYR A 253 23.29 12.03 8.96
C TYR A 253 24.56 11.17 8.91
N LEU A 254 24.43 9.84 9.01
CA LEU A 254 25.61 8.96 8.94
C LEU A 254 26.34 9.06 7.60
N GLN A 255 25.61 9.30 6.51
CA GLN A 255 26.14 9.37 5.14
C GLN A 255 26.30 10.82 4.63
N TYR A 256 25.32 11.69 4.88
CA TYR A 256 25.25 13.04 4.34
C TYR A 256 25.61 14.14 5.35
N LYS A 257 25.79 13.79 6.63
CA LYS A 257 26.06 14.75 7.72
C LYS A 257 24.99 15.85 7.73
N ASN A 258 25.40 17.11 7.78
CA ASN A 258 24.52 18.26 7.75
C ASN A 258 23.95 18.58 6.35
N ASN A 259 24.33 17.85 5.29
CA ASN A 259 23.89 18.12 3.93
C ASN A 259 22.58 17.40 3.59
N ARG A 260 21.48 17.83 4.23
CA ARG A 260 20.13 17.34 3.93
C ARG A 260 19.77 17.47 2.45
N ALA A 261 20.19 18.55 1.80
CA ALA A 261 19.87 18.78 0.39
C ALA A 261 20.40 17.67 -0.52
N ALA A 262 21.64 17.22 -0.30
CA ALA A 262 22.21 16.12 -1.06
C ALA A 262 21.45 14.79 -0.85
N TYR A 263 20.98 14.54 0.38
CA TYR A 263 20.11 13.38 0.66
C TYR A 263 18.79 13.46 -0.11
N VAL A 264 18.09 14.59 -0.04
CA VAL A 264 16.82 14.81 -0.75
C VAL A 264 16.99 14.65 -2.26
N ASP A 265 18.06 15.23 -2.82
CA ASP A 265 18.33 15.14 -4.26
C ASP A 265 18.61 13.69 -4.69
N LYS A 266 19.31 12.92 -3.85
CA LYS A 266 19.67 11.51 -4.13
C LYS A 266 18.50 10.55 -3.91
N TRP A 267 17.63 10.81 -2.94
CA TRP A 267 16.47 9.97 -2.63
C TRP A 267 15.56 9.73 -3.85
N TRP A 268 15.46 10.70 -4.75
CA TRP A 268 14.72 10.53 -6.00
C TRP A 268 15.18 9.36 -6.89
N ASP A 269 16.41 8.87 -6.71
CA ASP A 269 16.96 7.75 -7.47
C ASP A 269 16.38 6.39 -7.02
N VAL A 270 15.69 6.33 -5.87
CA VAL A 270 15.15 5.07 -5.31
C VAL A 270 13.64 5.07 -5.15
N VAL A 271 12.94 6.13 -5.56
CA VAL A 271 11.46 6.22 -5.41
C VAL A 271 10.76 5.10 -6.18
N ASN A 272 9.89 4.37 -5.50
CA ASN A 272 9.04 3.31 -6.03
C ASN A 272 7.72 3.90 -6.55
N TRP A 273 7.76 4.39 -7.79
CA TRP A 273 6.56 4.93 -8.45
C TRP A 273 5.41 3.92 -8.59
N PRO A 274 5.63 2.63 -8.91
CA PRO A 274 4.55 1.64 -8.92
C PRO A 274 3.76 1.60 -7.61
N LYS A 275 4.43 1.50 -6.46
CA LYS A 275 3.75 1.45 -5.16
C LYS A 275 3.06 2.77 -4.82
N THR A 276 3.67 3.89 -5.17
CA THR A 276 3.07 5.22 -5.03
C THR A 276 1.78 5.35 -5.85
N ALA A 277 1.76 4.81 -7.07
CA ALA A 277 0.60 4.82 -7.96
C ALA A 277 -0.53 3.88 -7.49
N GLU A 278 -0.18 2.71 -6.94
CA GLU A 278 -1.13 1.80 -6.28
C GLU A 278 -1.83 2.53 -5.12
N ARG A 279 -1.06 3.16 -4.23
CA ARG A 279 -1.58 3.92 -3.08
C ARG A 279 -2.49 5.07 -3.52
N PHE A 280 -2.10 5.80 -4.56
CA PHE A 280 -2.92 6.84 -5.17
C PHE A 280 -4.24 6.30 -5.74
N THR A 281 -4.21 5.14 -6.40
CA THR A 281 -5.40 4.50 -6.99
C THR A 281 -6.44 4.17 -5.92
N GLU A 282 -6.02 3.70 -4.75
CA GLU A 282 -6.93 3.47 -3.63
C GLU A 282 -7.38 4.78 -2.98
N ALA A 283 -6.45 5.69 -2.71
CA ALA A 283 -6.76 6.96 -2.05
C ALA A 283 -7.77 7.80 -2.84
N LYS A 284 -7.66 7.85 -4.18
CA LYS A 284 -8.55 8.67 -5.03
C LYS A 284 -10.00 8.18 -5.05
N LYS A 285 -10.27 6.95 -4.60
CA LYS A 285 -11.64 6.43 -4.41
C LYS A 285 -12.33 7.10 -3.21
N LEU A 286 -11.56 7.56 -2.22
CA LEU A 286 -12.07 8.32 -1.08
C LEU A 286 -12.39 9.74 -1.54
N ILE A 287 -13.69 10.02 -1.67
CA ILE A 287 -14.21 11.31 -2.13
C ILE A 287 -15.34 11.73 -1.19
N TRP A 288 -15.20 12.91 -0.59
CA TRP A 288 -16.28 13.51 0.18
C TRP A 288 -17.25 14.27 -0.72
N LYS A 289 -18.49 14.41 -0.24
CA LYS A 289 -19.47 15.30 -0.86
C LYS A 289 -18.90 16.71 -0.89
N LYS A 290 -19.03 17.39 -2.03
CA LYS A 290 -18.65 18.79 -2.16
C LYS A 290 -19.42 19.60 -1.11
N GLN A 291 -18.70 20.40 -0.33
CA GLN A 291 -19.28 21.41 0.55
C GLN A 291 -19.55 22.68 -0.25
#